data_AF-A0A1F5R7Z6-F1
#
_entry.id   AF-A0A1F5R7Z6-F1
#
_cell.length_a   1.000
_cell.length_b   1.000
_cell.length_c   1.000
_cell.angle_alpha   90.00
_cell.angle_beta   90.00
_cell.angle_gamma   90.00
#
_symmetry.space_group_name_H-M   'P 1'
#
loop_
_entity.id
_entity.type
_entity.pdbx_description
1 polymer ?
#
loop_
_entity_poly.entity_id
_entity_poly.type
_entity_poly.pdbx_seq_one_letter_code
_entity_poly.pdbx_strand_id
1 'polypeptide(L)'
;MNHPSRTTILLLAWALIWSGAAAFRAEWRQYRSFGGATFEGDIRTIISDTRFVYAFSSVSGARYDKLFDQWDFSFIGHLPPGSYQFAALDHYFNDLYFVYADKMIPYRLISDMQNPAIYLPEAIIRVAFDGRGIWVQTSGGYYLCDRWSGKCNKNASVPQQLEWFGRVDAESLRSNSRLYFLAQPIWDSWAGRHYLTAYATEFAGNYAWAAYSGLGLWKYDLITKEKTQLTSGFLASTGVAGLYASGGTVGMTGPGGVTLVDAGRDHWQQLNKLFNLDLTGYSLNCLAFDDKKIFIGTDRGIIVLKRGDDFASTLTRYDGLPDDAVTALLLQSDTLWIGTRYGPAVYLIKAGRKAESWEGQEDRTIHQMAADQRFLYLATSRGGLMLDRTDSLKIFRYDASSPPELDEEILGVAVDGAWVWWLAPDLLMRYDRKNFVWEKYPRAGNYNAGRALCLAVDDRNLWIGTDAGLVRLNKDKNLWTVYRKEDGLLNDYVTSLASVDGALWIGGETGLTKFFWK
;
A
#
# COMPACT_ATOMS: atom_id res chain seq x y z
N MET A 1 -51.93 -23.54 27.20
CA MET A 1 -51.18 -22.33 27.62
C MET A 1 -50.06 -22.78 28.54
N ASN A 2 -48.86 -23.01 28.01
CA ASN A 2 -47.67 -23.28 28.82
C ASN A 2 -46.66 -22.17 28.52
N HIS A 3 -46.52 -21.25 29.48
CA HIS A 3 -45.46 -20.26 29.48
C HIS A 3 -44.10 -20.97 29.66
N PRO A 4 -43.06 -20.63 28.87
CA PRO A 4 -41.73 -21.13 29.13
C PRO A 4 -41.18 -20.54 30.44
N SER A 5 -40.47 -21.37 31.19
CA SER A 5 -39.96 -21.08 32.53
C SER A 5 -38.92 -19.95 32.52
N ARG A 6 -38.85 -19.20 33.63
CA ARG A 6 -37.92 -18.06 33.85
C ARG A 6 -36.44 -18.39 33.58
N THR A 7 -36.05 -19.65 33.59
CA THR A 7 -34.69 -20.13 33.27
C THR A 7 -34.35 -20.05 31.77
N THR A 8 -35.34 -20.21 30.87
CA THR A 8 -35.10 -20.09 29.42
C THR A 8 -34.93 -18.63 28.99
N ILE A 9 -35.57 -17.69 29.69
CA ILE A 9 -35.43 -16.24 29.44
C ILE A 9 -34.06 -15.73 29.93
N LEU A 10 -33.51 -16.29 31.01
CA LEU A 10 -32.17 -15.92 31.50
C LEU A 10 -31.03 -16.45 30.60
N LEU A 11 -31.18 -17.63 29.98
CA LEU A 11 -30.20 -18.14 29.02
C LEU A 11 -30.19 -17.37 27.69
N LEU A 12 -31.36 -16.90 27.23
CA LEU A 12 -31.45 -16.01 26.06
C LEU A 12 -30.95 -14.60 26.36
N ALA A 13 -31.13 -14.09 27.59
CA ALA A 13 -30.55 -12.82 28.02
C ALA A 13 -29.01 -12.88 28.14
N TRP A 14 -28.44 -14.03 28.55
CA TRP A 14 -26.99 -14.23 28.55
C TRP A 14 -26.41 -14.41 27.13
N ALA A 15 -27.13 -15.06 26.21
CA ALA A 15 -26.72 -15.17 24.81
C ALA A 15 -26.78 -13.84 24.04
N LEU A 16 -27.73 -12.96 24.38
CA LEU A 16 -27.84 -11.61 23.79
C LEU A 16 -26.84 -10.59 24.37
N ILE A 17 -26.29 -10.84 25.56
CA ILE A 17 -25.19 -10.05 26.12
C ILE A 17 -23.83 -10.48 25.51
N TRP A 18 -23.76 -11.67 24.87
CA TRP A 18 -22.56 -12.14 24.16
C TRP A 18 -22.60 -11.90 22.64
N SER A 19 -23.75 -11.60 22.04
CA SER A 19 -23.85 -11.18 20.63
C SER A 19 -23.90 -9.66 20.44
N GLY A 20 -23.95 -8.88 21.53
CA GLY A 20 -23.91 -7.40 21.53
C GLY A 20 -22.57 -6.79 21.91
N ALA A 21 -21.58 -7.59 22.29
CA ALA A 21 -20.21 -7.13 22.49
C ALA A 21 -19.37 -7.63 21.30
N ALA A 22 -19.35 -6.85 20.22
CA ALA A 22 -18.15 -6.79 19.40
C ALA A 22 -17.03 -6.27 20.33
N ALA A 23 -16.42 -7.19 21.09
CA ALA A 23 -15.14 -6.96 21.70
C ALA A 23 -14.19 -6.74 20.53
N PHE A 24 -13.98 -5.47 20.18
CA PHE A 24 -13.03 -5.02 19.18
C PHE A 24 -11.66 -5.57 19.58
N ARG A 25 -11.30 -6.73 19.05
CA ARG A 25 -9.91 -7.18 19.07
C ARG A 25 -9.13 -6.20 18.21
N ALA A 26 -7.91 -5.90 18.62
CA ALA A 26 -6.99 -5.17 17.77
C ALA A 26 -6.88 -5.92 16.42
N GLU A 27 -7.23 -5.24 15.33
CA GLU A 27 -7.31 -5.83 13.99
C GLU A 27 -6.11 -5.32 13.18
N TRP A 28 -5.34 -6.26 12.62
CA TRP A 28 -4.23 -5.98 11.73
C TRP A 28 -4.67 -6.20 10.29
N ARG A 29 -4.46 -5.21 9.44
CA ARG A 29 -4.59 -5.35 7.99
C ARG A 29 -3.24 -5.15 7.33
N GLN A 30 -2.77 -6.14 6.60
CA GLN A 30 -1.49 -6.10 5.91
C GLN A 30 -1.69 -5.80 4.42
N TYR A 31 -0.93 -4.84 3.92
CA TYR A 31 -0.88 -4.42 2.52
C TYR A 31 0.55 -4.67 2.02
N ARG A 32 0.79 -5.87 1.49
CA ARG A 32 2.12 -6.29 1.01
C ARG A 32 2.44 -5.70 -0.35
N SER A 33 3.37 -4.77 -0.45
CA SER A 33 3.86 -4.34 -1.77
C SER A 33 4.33 -5.53 -2.61
N PHE A 34 3.88 -5.60 -3.86
CA PHE A 34 4.55 -6.44 -4.85
C PHE A 34 5.94 -5.87 -5.15
N GLY A 35 6.90 -6.76 -5.42
CA GLY A 35 8.10 -6.46 -6.19
C GLY A 35 7.74 -5.46 -7.28
N GLY A 36 8.41 -4.31 -7.32
CA GLY A 36 8.00 -3.12 -8.08
C GLY A 36 7.40 -3.40 -9.46
N ALA A 37 6.41 -2.58 -9.81
CA ALA A 37 5.43 -2.73 -10.87
C ALA A 37 4.22 -3.63 -10.52
N THR A 38 3.05 -3.20 -10.96
CA THR A 38 1.78 -3.93 -10.95
C THR A 38 1.97 -5.42 -11.25
N PHE A 39 1.76 -6.33 -10.30
CA PHE A 39 2.19 -7.72 -10.41
C PHE A 39 3.70 -7.83 -10.69
N GLU A 40 4.41 -8.68 -9.96
CA GLU A 40 5.77 -8.98 -10.40
C GLU A 40 5.63 -9.76 -11.74
N GLY A 41 6.05 -9.14 -12.83
CA GLY A 41 5.79 -9.61 -14.20
C GLY A 41 4.35 -9.39 -14.71
N ASP A 42 4.18 -9.47 -16.03
CA ASP A 42 2.89 -9.32 -16.67
C ASP A 42 1.85 -10.33 -16.15
N ILE A 43 0.61 -9.87 -15.94
CA ILE A 43 -0.52 -10.76 -15.69
C ILE A 43 -0.70 -11.63 -16.93
N ARG A 44 -0.49 -12.94 -16.76
CA ARG A 44 -0.58 -13.94 -17.83
C ARG A 44 -1.94 -14.60 -17.91
N THR A 45 -2.71 -14.53 -16.83
CA THR A 45 -4.01 -15.19 -16.76
C THR A 45 -4.98 -14.37 -15.95
N ILE A 46 -6.18 -14.18 -16.51
CA ILE A 46 -7.35 -13.67 -15.81
C ILE A 46 -8.42 -14.74 -15.89
N ILE A 47 -9.04 -15.05 -14.76
CA ILE A 47 -10.14 -16.01 -14.67
C ILE A 47 -11.25 -15.32 -13.88
N SER A 48 -12.46 -15.31 -14.43
CA SER A 48 -13.64 -14.80 -13.74
C SER A 48 -14.60 -15.95 -13.44
N ASP A 49 -15.00 -16.07 -12.18
CA ASP A 49 -16.11 -16.93 -11.78
C ASP A 49 -17.34 -16.06 -11.42
N THR A 50 -18.33 -16.60 -10.70
CA THR A 50 -19.53 -15.86 -10.32
C THR A 50 -19.28 -14.74 -9.31
N ARG A 51 -18.33 -14.89 -8.39
CA ARG A 51 -18.05 -13.94 -7.30
C ARG A 51 -16.74 -13.21 -7.47
N PHE A 52 -15.72 -13.86 -8.01
CA PHE A 52 -14.35 -13.43 -7.98
C PHE A 52 -13.75 -13.27 -9.38
N VAL A 53 -12.74 -12.41 -9.45
CA VAL A 53 -11.79 -12.36 -10.56
C VAL A 53 -10.41 -12.66 -10.03
N TYR A 54 -9.81 -13.70 -10.57
CA TYR A 54 -8.45 -14.11 -10.27
C TYR A 54 -7.53 -13.58 -11.35
N ALA A 55 -6.43 -12.96 -10.94
CA ALA A 55 -5.39 -12.51 -11.84
C ALA A 55 -4.06 -13.09 -11.36
N PHE A 56 -3.32 -13.72 -12.28
CA PHE A 56 -2.05 -14.36 -11.97
C PHE A 56 -0.95 -13.87 -12.93
N SER A 57 0.20 -13.50 -12.36
CA SER A 57 1.46 -13.29 -13.07
C SER A 57 2.40 -14.48 -12.87
N SER A 58 3.59 -14.45 -13.45
CA SER A 58 4.57 -15.55 -13.32
C SER A 58 5.07 -15.82 -11.89
N VAL A 59 4.76 -14.95 -10.93
CA VAL A 59 5.31 -14.98 -9.56
C VAL A 59 4.29 -14.61 -8.49
N SER A 60 3.09 -14.12 -8.85
CA SER A 60 2.04 -13.86 -7.87
C SER A 60 0.61 -14.06 -8.39
N GLY A 61 -0.33 -14.24 -7.46
CA GLY A 61 -1.77 -14.27 -7.72
C GLY A 61 -2.52 -13.29 -6.83
N ALA A 62 -3.61 -12.73 -7.35
CA ALA A 62 -4.53 -11.89 -6.60
C ALA A 62 -5.98 -12.21 -6.98
N ARG A 63 -6.89 -11.88 -6.07
CA ARG A 63 -8.33 -12.07 -6.25
C ARG A 63 -9.11 -10.81 -5.94
N TYR A 64 -10.02 -10.45 -6.82
CA TYR A 64 -10.95 -9.34 -6.68
C TYR A 64 -12.36 -9.86 -6.40
N ASP A 65 -13.00 -9.40 -5.33
CA ASP A 65 -14.37 -9.76 -4.96
C ASP A 65 -15.35 -8.79 -5.64
N LYS A 66 -16.11 -9.30 -6.61
CA LYS A 66 -17.08 -8.54 -7.39
C LYS A 66 -18.31 -8.12 -6.58
N LEU A 67 -18.62 -8.84 -5.50
CA LEU A 67 -19.79 -8.52 -4.66
C LEU A 67 -19.53 -7.26 -3.83
N PHE A 68 -18.31 -7.11 -3.33
CA PHE A 68 -17.90 -5.98 -2.50
C PHE A 68 -17.11 -4.92 -3.27
N ASP A 69 -16.84 -5.16 -4.55
CA ASP A 69 -16.05 -4.30 -5.44
C ASP A 69 -14.67 -3.94 -4.84
N GLN A 70 -14.01 -4.92 -4.22
CA GLN A 70 -12.73 -4.74 -3.53
C GLN A 70 -11.78 -5.93 -3.73
N TRP A 71 -10.49 -5.69 -3.53
CA TRP A 71 -9.50 -6.77 -3.47
C TRP A 71 -9.74 -7.65 -2.22
N ASP A 72 -9.66 -8.97 -2.41
CA ASP A 72 -9.72 -9.93 -1.32
C ASP A 72 -8.31 -10.29 -0.84
N PHE A 73 -7.86 -9.59 0.20
CA PHE A 73 -6.54 -9.78 0.78
C PHE A 73 -6.41 -11.04 1.65
N SER A 74 -7.50 -11.75 1.92
CA SER A 74 -7.43 -13.06 2.58
C SER A 74 -6.94 -14.17 1.65
N PHE A 75 -7.01 -13.94 0.34
CA PHE A 75 -6.47 -14.83 -0.67
C PHE A 75 -4.95 -14.68 -0.74
N ILE A 76 -4.20 -15.69 -0.30
CA ILE A 76 -2.73 -15.65 -0.27
C ILE A 76 -2.16 -15.94 -1.67
N GLY A 77 -2.88 -16.74 -2.46
CA GLY A 77 -2.54 -16.99 -3.86
C GLY A 77 -1.22 -17.73 -4.02
N HIS A 78 -0.98 -18.77 -3.19
CA HIS A 78 0.24 -19.56 -3.21
C HIS A 78 0.50 -20.19 -4.58
N LEU A 79 1.33 -19.52 -5.38
CA LEU A 79 1.77 -20.07 -6.65
C LEU A 79 2.75 -21.22 -6.43
N PRO A 80 2.66 -22.28 -7.26
CA PRO A 80 3.71 -23.26 -7.28
C PRO A 80 5.02 -22.63 -7.78
N PRO A 81 6.18 -23.09 -7.30
CA PRO A 81 7.47 -22.52 -7.67
C PRO A 81 7.77 -22.72 -9.17
N GLY A 82 8.41 -21.71 -9.77
CA GLY A 82 8.80 -21.70 -11.18
C GLY A 82 7.84 -20.92 -12.09
N SER A 83 8.28 -20.63 -13.32
CA SER A 83 7.48 -19.86 -14.29
C SER A 83 6.49 -20.76 -15.02
N TYR A 84 5.22 -20.76 -14.58
CA TYR A 84 4.14 -21.40 -15.32
C TYR A 84 3.81 -20.60 -16.60
N GLN A 85 3.24 -21.27 -17.59
CA GLN A 85 2.91 -20.70 -18.89
C GLN A 85 1.54 -20.01 -18.87
N PHE A 86 0.51 -20.69 -18.36
CA PHE A 86 -0.85 -20.18 -18.18
C PHE A 86 -1.55 -20.94 -17.05
N ALA A 87 -2.65 -20.39 -16.52
CA ALA A 87 -3.55 -21.12 -15.63
C ALA A 87 -4.89 -21.43 -16.31
N ALA A 88 -5.53 -22.49 -15.86
CA ALA A 88 -6.81 -22.96 -16.40
C ALA A 88 -7.78 -23.27 -15.25
N LEU A 89 -9.07 -22.98 -15.40
CA LEU A 89 -10.09 -23.23 -14.38
C LEU A 89 -10.93 -24.46 -14.75
N ASP A 90 -10.96 -25.44 -13.85
CA ASP A 90 -11.91 -26.52 -13.93
C ASP A 90 -13.23 -26.12 -13.27
N HIS A 91 -14.19 -25.65 -14.06
CA HIS A 91 -15.51 -25.23 -13.57
C HIS A 91 -16.31 -26.36 -12.90
N TYR A 92 -16.00 -27.64 -13.15
CA TYR A 92 -16.73 -28.75 -12.55
C TYR A 92 -16.36 -28.95 -11.08
N PHE A 93 -15.10 -28.68 -10.72
CA PHE A 93 -14.56 -28.91 -9.38
C PHE A 93 -14.09 -27.63 -8.68
N ASN A 94 -14.11 -26.50 -9.39
CA ASN A 94 -13.65 -25.20 -8.93
C ASN A 94 -12.17 -25.21 -8.48
N ASP A 95 -11.35 -25.98 -9.18
CA ASP A 95 -9.91 -26.10 -8.97
C ASP A 95 -9.17 -25.38 -10.12
N LEU A 96 -8.11 -24.64 -9.79
CA LEU A 96 -7.20 -24.03 -10.76
C LEU A 96 -6.08 -25.00 -11.11
N TYR A 97 -5.60 -24.93 -12.34
CA TYR A 97 -4.45 -25.70 -12.80
C TYR A 97 -3.39 -24.75 -13.33
N PHE A 98 -2.25 -24.67 -12.65
CA PHE A 98 -1.08 -23.94 -13.14
C PHE A 98 -0.28 -24.83 -14.09
N VAL A 99 -0.25 -24.46 -15.37
CA VAL A 99 0.32 -25.27 -16.44
C VAL A 99 1.73 -24.80 -16.76
N TYR A 100 2.69 -25.71 -16.64
CA TYR A 100 4.09 -25.54 -17.01
C TYR A 100 4.35 -26.24 -18.36
N ALA A 101 5.60 -26.20 -18.82
CA ALA A 101 5.98 -26.90 -20.04
C ALA A 101 5.67 -28.40 -19.95
N ASP A 102 6.01 -29.09 -18.86
CA ASP A 102 6.01 -30.55 -18.74
C ASP A 102 5.05 -31.09 -17.66
N LYS A 103 4.38 -30.19 -16.94
CA LYS A 103 3.49 -30.56 -15.83
C LYS A 103 2.38 -29.54 -15.62
N MET A 104 1.34 -29.94 -14.94
CA MET A 104 0.33 -29.03 -14.40
C MET A 104 0.12 -29.29 -12.92
N ILE A 105 -0.03 -28.23 -12.14
CA ILE A 105 -0.18 -28.30 -10.69
C ILE A 105 -1.60 -27.86 -10.33
N PRO A 106 -2.44 -28.75 -9.81
CA PRO A 106 -3.76 -28.38 -9.33
C PRO A 106 -3.66 -27.56 -8.04
N TYR A 107 -4.50 -26.55 -7.94
CA TYR A 107 -4.57 -25.59 -6.84
C TYR A 107 -6.03 -25.40 -6.45
N ARG A 108 -6.36 -25.80 -5.22
CA ARG A 108 -7.73 -25.77 -4.71
C ARG A 108 -8.05 -24.41 -4.12
N LEU A 109 -8.95 -23.69 -4.77
CA LEU A 109 -9.36 -22.34 -4.39
C LEU A 109 -9.96 -22.24 -2.99
N ILE A 110 -10.70 -23.26 -2.56
CA ILE A 110 -11.44 -23.26 -1.29
C ILE A 110 -10.51 -23.38 -0.09
N SER A 111 -9.43 -24.16 -0.23
CA SER A 111 -8.52 -24.48 0.88
C SER A 111 -7.15 -23.80 0.75
N ASP A 112 -6.91 -23.05 -0.32
CA ASP A 112 -5.60 -22.44 -0.64
C ASP A 112 -4.47 -23.48 -0.55
N MET A 113 -4.68 -24.65 -1.16
CA MET A 113 -3.72 -25.76 -1.12
C MET A 113 -3.37 -26.28 -2.51
N GLN A 114 -2.10 -26.64 -2.69
CA GLN A 114 -1.58 -27.30 -3.88
C GLN A 114 -1.74 -28.81 -3.75
N ASN A 115 -2.16 -29.44 -4.85
CA ASN A 115 -2.17 -30.90 -4.99
C ASN A 115 -0.92 -31.37 -5.75
N PRO A 116 -0.60 -32.68 -5.70
CA PRO A 116 0.51 -33.25 -6.45
C PRO A 116 0.46 -32.90 -7.94
N ALA A 117 1.63 -32.58 -8.50
CA ALA A 117 1.78 -32.24 -9.90
C ALA A 117 1.42 -33.42 -10.82
N ILE A 118 0.73 -33.13 -11.92
CA ILE A 118 0.42 -34.07 -12.98
C ILE A 118 1.45 -33.86 -14.09
N TYR A 119 2.32 -34.85 -14.29
CA TYR A 119 3.41 -34.80 -15.26
C TYR A 119 2.96 -35.37 -16.61
N LEU A 120 3.37 -34.72 -17.69
CA LEU A 120 3.20 -35.22 -19.05
C LEU A 120 4.56 -35.43 -19.73
N PRO A 121 4.66 -36.43 -20.62
CA PRO A 121 5.93 -36.77 -21.27
C PRO A 121 6.39 -35.72 -22.29
N GLU A 122 5.53 -34.78 -22.66
CA GLU A 122 5.71 -33.83 -23.75
C GLU A 122 5.21 -32.45 -23.35
N ALA A 123 5.63 -31.43 -24.10
CA ALA A 123 5.27 -30.05 -23.83
C ALA A 123 3.76 -29.84 -23.92
N ILE A 124 3.15 -29.34 -22.84
CA ILE A 124 1.74 -28.99 -22.77
C ILE A 124 1.50 -27.72 -23.58
N ILE A 125 0.49 -27.77 -24.46
CA ILE A 125 0.08 -26.65 -25.32
C ILE A 125 -1.25 -26.07 -24.84
N ARG A 126 -2.23 -26.96 -24.58
CA ARG A 126 -3.58 -26.58 -24.15
C ARG A 126 -4.14 -27.58 -23.15
N VAL A 127 -5.07 -27.11 -22.32
CA VAL A 127 -5.81 -27.90 -21.33
C VAL A 127 -7.31 -27.57 -21.44
N ALA A 128 -8.16 -28.58 -21.31
CA ALA A 128 -9.62 -28.44 -21.27
C ALA A 128 -10.21 -29.39 -20.22
N PHE A 129 -11.44 -29.15 -19.79
CA PHE A 129 -12.09 -29.91 -18.72
C PHE A 129 -13.49 -30.37 -19.13
N ASP A 130 -13.84 -31.60 -18.75
CA ASP A 130 -15.21 -32.10 -18.79
C ASP A 130 -15.51 -33.02 -17.60
N GLY A 131 -16.71 -33.58 -17.52
CA GLY A 131 -17.08 -34.51 -16.45
C GLY A 131 -16.22 -35.79 -16.37
N ARG A 132 -15.44 -36.14 -17.39
CA ARG A 132 -14.60 -37.35 -17.41
C ARG A 132 -13.19 -37.10 -16.90
N GLY A 133 -12.59 -35.96 -17.21
CA GLY A 133 -11.22 -35.70 -16.82
C GLY A 133 -10.68 -34.36 -17.29
N ILE A 134 -9.35 -34.28 -17.22
CA ILE A 134 -8.57 -33.16 -17.74
C ILE A 134 -8.05 -33.59 -19.11
N TRP A 135 -8.48 -32.90 -20.15
CA TRP A 135 -7.99 -33.10 -21.50
C TRP A 135 -6.75 -32.23 -21.72
N VAL A 136 -5.67 -32.82 -22.20
CA VAL A 136 -4.39 -32.12 -22.43
C VAL A 136 -3.94 -32.33 -23.86
N GLN A 137 -3.65 -31.24 -24.56
CA GLN A 137 -3.00 -31.27 -25.86
C GLN A 137 -1.51 -31.01 -25.66
N THR A 138 -0.67 -31.92 -26.15
CA THR A 138 0.79 -31.80 -26.18
C THR A 138 1.32 -31.71 -27.61
N SER A 139 2.62 -31.53 -27.77
CA SER A 139 3.29 -31.54 -29.08
C SER A 139 3.18 -32.87 -29.86
N GLY A 140 2.92 -33.99 -29.19
CA GLY A 140 2.84 -35.33 -29.79
C GLY A 140 1.49 -36.04 -29.60
N GLY A 141 0.46 -35.35 -29.12
CA GLY A 141 -0.92 -35.86 -29.17
C GLY A 141 -1.85 -35.30 -28.09
N TYR A 142 -2.94 -36.00 -27.86
CA TYR A 142 -3.92 -35.68 -26.81
C TYR A 142 -3.87 -36.70 -25.69
N TYR A 143 -4.13 -36.25 -24.47
CA TYR A 143 -4.16 -37.05 -23.27
C TYR A 143 -5.44 -36.78 -22.49
N LEU A 144 -5.98 -37.83 -21.87
CA LEU A 144 -7.01 -37.72 -20.85
C LEU A 144 -6.37 -38.09 -19.50
N CYS A 145 -6.31 -37.12 -18.61
CA CYS A 145 -5.76 -37.26 -17.28
C CYS A 145 -6.88 -37.39 -16.24
N ASP A 146 -6.74 -38.37 -15.37
CA ASP A 146 -7.60 -38.52 -14.20
C ASP A 146 -7.25 -37.47 -13.14
N ARG A 147 -8.28 -36.82 -12.59
CA ARG A 147 -8.11 -35.67 -11.68
C ARG A 147 -7.45 -36.03 -10.36
N TRP A 148 -7.71 -37.23 -9.85
CA TRP A 148 -7.32 -37.62 -8.50
C TRP A 148 -6.00 -38.39 -8.50
N SER A 149 -5.86 -39.36 -9.40
CA SER A 149 -4.65 -40.17 -9.53
C SER A 149 -3.54 -39.49 -10.32
N GLY A 150 -3.87 -38.45 -11.11
CA GLY A 150 -2.91 -37.78 -11.99
C GLY A 150 -2.43 -38.64 -13.17
N LYS A 151 -3.00 -39.83 -13.38
CA LYS A 151 -2.61 -40.72 -14.47
C LYS A 151 -3.17 -40.19 -15.79
N CYS A 152 -2.29 -39.96 -16.76
CA CYS A 152 -2.62 -39.50 -18.10
C CYS A 152 -2.50 -40.63 -19.12
N ASN A 153 -3.58 -40.92 -19.83
CA ASN A 153 -3.60 -41.88 -20.92
C ASN A 153 -3.66 -41.15 -22.26
N LYS A 154 -2.77 -41.51 -23.20
CA LYS A 154 -2.82 -40.98 -24.56
C LYS A 154 -4.15 -41.37 -25.21
N ASN A 155 -4.81 -40.40 -25.83
CA ASN A 155 -6.13 -40.56 -26.40
C ASN A 155 -6.15 -40.09 -27.85
N ALA A 156 -6.71 -40.91 -28.74
CA ALA A 156 -6.78 -40.61 -30.17
C ALA A 156 -8.01 -39.76 -30.53
N SER A 157 -9.06 -39.76 -29.70
CA SER A 157 -10.32 -39.06 -29.98
C SER A 157 -10.63 -38.03 -28.91
N VAL A 158 -10.76 -36.77 -29.33
CA VAL A 158 -11.10 -35.63 -28.49
C VAL A 158 -12.57 -35.24 -28.73
N PRO A 159 -13.34 -34.91 -27.68
CA PRO A 159 -14.70 -34.41 -27.83
C PRO A 159 -14.74 -33.10 -28.62
N GLN A 160 -15.72 -32.94 -29.50
CA GLN A 160 -15.81 -31.76 -30.38
C GLN A 160 -16.17 -30.46 -29.65
N GLN A 161 -16.76 -30.54 -28.45
CA GLN A 161 -17.23 -29.38 -27.67
C GLN A 161 -16.41 -29.22 -26.39
N LEU A 162 -15.11 -28.94 -26.55
CA LEU A 162 -14.24 -28.58 -25.42
C LEU A 162 -13.79 -27.13 -25.54
N GLU A 163 -13.88 -26.40 -24.44
CA GLU A 163 -13.25 -25.10 -24.29
C GLU A 163 -11.80 -25.29 -23.84
N TRP A 164 -10.86 -24.86 -24.68
CA TRP A 164 -9.44 -25.04 -24.46
C TRP A 164 -8.79 -23.78 -23.91
N PHE A 165 -8.15 -23.93 -22.75
CA PHE A 165 -7.19 -22.98 -22.20
C PHE A 165 -5.81 -23.26 -22.79
N GLY A 166 -5.02 -22.25 -23.12
CA GLY A 166 -3.65 -22.49 -23.59
C GLY A 166 -2.97 -21.28 -24.19
N ARG A 167 -1.78 -21.51 -24.73
CA ARG A 167 -0.98 -20.47 -25.37
C ARG A 167 -1.72 -19.92 -26.59
N VAL A 168 -2.34 -18.75 -26.43
CA VAL A 168 -2.87 -17.95 -27.53
C VAL A 168 -1.67 -17.29 -28.21
N ASP A 169 -1.56 -17.43 -29.52
CA ASP A 169 -0.40 -16.90 -30.24
C ASP A 169 -0.36 -15.38 -30.10
N ALA A 170 0.79 -14.80 -29.78
CA ALA A 170 0.89 -13.36 -29.55
C ALA A 170 0.47 -12.57 -30.81
N GLU A 171 0.68 -13.12 -32.01
CA GLU A 171 0.15 -12.57 -33.27
C GLU A 171 -1.38 -12.66 -33.40
N SER A 172 -2.01 -13.69 -32.84
CA SER A 172 -3.47 -13.83 -32.80
C SER A 172 -4.13 -12.87 -31.79
N LEU A 173 -3.41 -12.47 -30.74
CA LEU A 173 -3.78 -11.35 -29.87
C LEU A 173 -3.46 -9.97 -30.51
N ARG A 174 -2.32 -9.85 -31.21
CA ARG A 174 -1.88 -8.60 -31.90
C ARG A 174 -2.73 -8.25 -33.11
N SER A 175 -3.23 -9.22 -33.87
CA SER A 175 -4.20 -8.98 -34.96
C SER A 175 -5.61 -8.71 -34.43
N ASN A 176 -5.93 -9.19 -33.22
CA ASN A 176 -7.13 -8.84 -32.45
C ASN A 176 -6.98 -7.57 -31.59
N SER A 177 -5.85 -6.86 -31.65
CA SER A 177 -5.64 -5.61 -30.90
C SER A 177 -6.59 -4.48 -31.31
N ARG A 178 -7.25 -4.63 -32.46
CA ARG A 178 -8.57 -4.04 -32.71
C ARG A 178 -9.59 -4.94 -32.05
N LEU A 179 -9.82 -4.75 -30.76
CA LEU A 179 -10.72 -5.60 -30.01
C LEU A 179 -12.15 -5.44 -30.55
N TYR A 180 -12.53 -6.33 -31.48
CA TYR A 180 -13.91 -6.64 -31.83
C TYR A 180 -14.52 -7.36 -30.62
N PHE A 181 -14.68 -6.63 -29.52
CA PHE A 181 -15.35 -7.10 -28.32
C PHE A 181 -16.81 -7.32 -28.67
N LEU A 182 -17.20 -8.55 -28.99
CA LEU A 182 -18.60 -8.88 -29.31
C LEU A 182 -19.09 -8.07 -30.52
N ALA A 183 -20.38 -8.16 -30.84
CA ALA A 183 -20.97 -7.55 -32.04
C ALA A 183 -20.88 -6.00 -32.14
N GLN A 184 -20.12 -5.31 -31.27
CA GLN A 184 -19.93 -3.86 -31.22
C GLN A 184 -18.50 -3.49 -30.76
N PRO A 185 -17.66 -2.82 -31.57
CA PRO A 185 -16.27 -2.54 -31.20
C PRO A 185 -16.14 -1.49 -30.07
N ILE A 186 -15.43 -1.84 -29.00
CA ILE A 186 -14.95 -0.90 -27.97
C ILE A 186 -13.54 -0.47 -28.37
N TRP A 187 -13.35 0.82 -28.64
CA TRP A 187 -12.04 1.40 -28.90
C TRP A 187 -11.34 1.75 -27.59
N ASP A 188 -10.20 1.10 -27.33
CA ASP A 188 -9.30 1.53 -26.26
C ASP A 188 -8.00 2.11 -26.82
N SER A 189 -7.78 3.41 -26.60
CA SER A 189 -6.54 4.10 -26.94
C SER A 189 -5.31 3.51 -26.25
N TRP A 190 -5.46 2.85 -25.10
CA TRP A 190 -4.37 2.19 -24.38
C TRP A 190 -3.96 0.87 -25.02
N ALA A 191 -4.90 0.11 -25.59
CA ALA A 191 -4.59 -1.12 -26.34
C ALA A 191 -3.71 -0.84 -27.59
N GLY A 192 -3.73 0.40 -28.10
CA GLY A 192 -2.84 0.85 -29.16
C GLY A 192 -1.43 1.24 -28.69
N ARG A 193 -1.20 1.40 -27.39
CA ARG A 193 0.09 1.84 -26.80
C ARG A 193 0.75 0.81 -25.90
N HIS A 194 -0.03 -0.09 -25.30
CA HIS A 194 0.43 -1.10 -24.34
C HIS A 194 -0.07 -2.49 -24.73
N TYR A 195 0.79 -3.49 -24.60
CA TYR A 195 0.49 -4.86 -25.00
C TYR A 195 -0.56 -5.48 -24.07
N LEU A 196 -1.65 -6.01 -24.64
CA LEU A 196 -2.62 -6.84 -23.90
C LEU A 196 -1.97 -8.20 -23.57
N THR A 197 -1.95 -8.58 -22.29
CA THR A 197 -1.26 -9.78 -21.79
C THR A 197 -2.22 -10.89 -21.36
N ALA A 198 -3.43 -10.53 -20.90
CA ALA A 198 -4.49 -11.46 -20.56
C ALA A 198 -5.86 -10.78 -20.68
N TYR A 199 -6.92 -11.56 -20.87
CA TYR A 199 -8.29 -11.06 -20.84
C TYR A 199 -9.26 -12.14 -20.35
N ALA A 200 -10.39 -11.73 -19.79
CA ALA A 200 -11.53 -12.58 -19.48
C ALA A 200 -12.84 -11.81 -19.61
N THR A 201 -13.93 -12.48 -19.98
CA THR A 201 -15.28 -11.92 -19.96
C THR A 201 -16.10 -12.62 -18.88
N GLU A 202 -17.03 -11.91 -18.26
CA GLU A 202 -17.95 -12.53 -17.31
C GLU A 202 -19.00 -13.36 -18.04
N PHE A 203 -19.26 -14.58 -17.55
CA PHE A 203 -20.32 -15.42 -18.08
C PHE A 203 -21.68 -14.74 -17.84
N ALA A 204 -22.38 -14.38 -18.93
CA ALA A 204 -23.62 -13.60 -18.90
C ALA A 204 -23.53 -12.21 -18.22
N GLY A 205 -22.32 -11.69 -18.03
CA GLY A 205 -22.09 -10.41 -17.36
C GLY A 205 -21.89 -9.25 -18.33
N ASN A 206 -22.02 -8.04 -17.78
CA ASN A 206 -21.79 -6.79 -18.51
C ASN A 206 -20.35 -6.32 -18.42
N TYR A 207 -19.43 -7.13 -17.88
CA TYR A 207 -18.05 -6.72 -17.68
C TYR A 207 -17.05 -7.58 -18.44
N ALA A 208 -16.02 -6.92 -18.96
CA ALA A 208 -14.81 -7.55 -19.45
C ALA A 208 -13.61 -7.11 -18.60
N TRP A 209 -12.64 -8.00 -18.50
CA TRP A 209 -11.44 -7.84 -17.70
C TRP A 209 -10.24 -7.97 -18.62
N ALA A 210 -9.32 -7.02 -18.56
CA ALA A 210 -8.16 -6.98 -19.44
C ALA A 210 -6.92 -6.62 -18.64
N ALA A 211 -5.81 -7.30 -18.91
CA ALA A 211 -4.51 -6.94 -18.39
C ALA A 211 -3.63 -6.40 -19.50
N TYR A 212 -2.95 -5.29 -19.22
CA TYR A 212 -1.95 -4.75 -20.13
C TYR A 212 -0.59 -4.75 -19.46
N SER A 213 0.44 -5.04 -20.26
CA SER A 213 1.83 -4.98 -19.84
C SER A 213 2.16 -3.58 -19.33
N GLY A 214 2.69 -3.52 -18.10
CA GLY A 214 3.01 -2.28 -17.39
C GLY A 214 1.83 -1.47 -16.86
N LEU A 215 0.57 -1.87 -17.12
CA LEU A 215 -0.62 -1.21 -16.58
C LEU A 215 -1.44 -2.13 -15.66
N GLY A 216 -1.22 -3.44 -15.68
CA GLY A 216 -1.97 -4.39 -14.84
C GLY A 216 -3.43 -4.54 -15.27
N LEU A 217 -4.32 -4.84 -14.32
CA LEU A 217 -5.71 -5.27 -14.54
C LEU A 217 -6.68 -4.09 -14.68
N TRP A 218 -7.61 -4.23 -15.61
CA TRP A 218 -8.69 -3.31 -15.92
C TRP A 218 -10.03 -4.04 -16.00
N LYS A 219 -11.09 -3.36 -15.60
CA LYS A 219 -12.50 -3.73 -15.69
C LYS A 219 -13.18 -2.78 -16.67
N TYR A 220 -13.92 -3.32 -17.62
CA TYR A 220 -14.66 -2.59 -18.65
C TYR A 220 -16.13 -2.92 -18.51
N ASP A 221 -16.96 -1.91 -18.39
CA ASP A 221 -18.40 -2.06 -18.53
C ASP A 221 -18.76 -2.06 -20.02
N LEU A 222 -19.29 -3.18 -20.49
CA LEU A 222 -19.65 -3.42 -21.89
C LEU A 222 -20.93 -2.67 -22.30
N ILE A 223 -21.74 -2.21 -21.34
CA ILE A 223 -22.94 -1.41 -21.59
C ILE A 223 -22.60 0.08 -21.59
N THR A 224 -22.02 0.59 -20.50
CA THR A 224 -21.75 2.03 -20.34
C THR A 224 -20.50 2.47 -21.11
N LYS A 225 -19.64 1.51 -21.48
CA LYS A 225 -18.31 1.72 -22.06
C LYS A 225 -17.33 2.41 -21.11
N GLU A 226 -17.66 2.48 -19.82
CA GLU A 226 -16.75 2.94 -18.79
C GLU A 226 -15.65 1.90 -18.54
N LYS A 227 -14.47 2.38 -18.14
CA LYS A 227 -13.35 1.53 -17.78
C LYS A 227 -12.74 1.97 -16.46
N THR A 228 -12.42 1.00 -15.64
CA THR A 228 -11.81 1.18 -14.33
C THR A 228 -10.56 0.33 -14.28
N GLN A 229 -9.41 0.96 -14.00
CA GLN A 229 -8.21 0.21 -13.70
C GLN A 229 -8.33 -0.32 -12.27
N LEU A 230 -8.00 -1.59 -12.03
CA LEU A 230 -8.16 -2.24 -10.73
C LEU A 230 -6.83 -2.51 -10.03
N THR A 231 -5.75 -2.67 -10.80
CA THR A 231 -4.39 -2.63 -10.25
C THR A 231 -3.93 -1.21 -9.92
N SER A 232 -4.75 -0.19 -10.19
CA SER A 232 -4.52 1.13 -9.61
C SER A 232 -4.97 1.11 -8.16
N GLY A 233 -4.02 1.02 -7.25
CA GLY A 233 -4.32 1.22 -5.84
C GLY A 233 -3.35 0.59 -4.86
N PHE A 234 -2.22 0.07 -5.31
CA PHE A 234 -1.35 -0.66 -4.42
C PHE A 234 0.10 -0.36 -4.74
N LEU A 235 0.82 0.09 -3.71
CA LEU A 235 2.28 0.18 -3.58
C LEU A 235 3.01 -0.18 -4.88
N ALA A 236 3.28 0.81 -5.73
CA ALA A 236 4.03 0.60 -6.95
C ALA A 236 5.51 0.17 -6.69
N SER A 237 5.89 0.02 -5.42
CA SER A 237 7.19 -0.43 -4.94
C SER A 237 7.10 -1.27 -3.67
N THR A 238 8.10 -2.13 -3.49
CA THR A 238 8.34 -2.99 -2.33
C THR A 238 8.42 -2.24 -0.99
N GLY A 239 8.85 -0.98 -1.00
CA GLY A 239 9.04 -0.19 0.21
C GLY A 239 8.09 1.00 0.29
N VAL A 240 7.60 1.26 1.51
CA VAL A 240 7.05 2.56 1.89
C VAL A 240 8.18 3.39 2.48
N ALA A 241 8.62 4.40 1.73
CA ALA A 241 9.66 5.32 2.18
C ALA A 241 9.11 6.34 3.19
N GLY A 242 7.85 6.77 3.01
CA GLY A 242 7.23 7.76 3.87
C GLY A 242 5.70 7.66 3.89
N LEU A 243 5.13 8.00 5.05
CA LEU A 243 3.70 8.08 5.29
C LEU A 243 3.34 9.46 5.83
N TYR A 244 2.30 10.06 5.25
CA TYR A 244 1.88 11.42 5.55
C TYR A 244 0.35 11.45 5.59
N ALA A 245 -0.23 12.12 6.57
CA ALA A 245 -1.69 12.20 6.70
C ALA A 245 -2.16 13.66 6.66
N SER A 246 -3.28 13.89 5.99
CA SER A 246 -3.98 15.17 5.95
C SER A 246 -5.44 14.96 5.58
N GLY A 247 -6.37 15.51 6.37
CA GLY A 247 -7.81 15.54 6.06
C GLY A 247 -8.44 14.16 5.77
N GLY A 248 -8.14 13.13 6.57
CA GLY A 248 -8.64 11.76 6.36
C GLY A 248 -8.01 11.03 5.17
N THR A 249 -7.05 11.64 4.49
CA THR A 249 -6.28 11.03 3.41
C THR A 249 -4.86 10.70 3.89
N VAL A 250 -4.38 9.51 3.52
CA VAL A 250 -2.99 9.08 3.72
C VAL A 250 -2.27 9.12 2.39
N GLY A 251 -1.18 9.86 2.32
CA GLY A 251 -0.23 9.84 1.22
C GLY A 251 0.97 8.98 1.57
N MET A 252 1.42 8.23 0.57
CA MET A 252 2.51 7.27 0.69
C MET A 252 3.54 7.56 -0.40
N THR A 253 4.81 7.60 -0.03
CA THR A 253 5.92 7.71 -0.97
C THR A 253 6.71 6.40 -1.00
N GLY A 254 7.27 6.07 -2.15
CA GLY A 254 8.18 4.93 -2.34
C GLY A 254 8.79 4.91 -3.73
N PRO A 255 9.66 3.95 -4.05
CA PRO A 255 10.26 3.82 -5.38
C PRO A 255 9.25 3.79 -6.56
N GLY A 256 7.99 3.46 -6.29
CA GLY A 256 6.92 3.38 -7.28
C GLY A 256 6.16 4.69 -7.51
N GLY A 257 6.55 5.78 -6.84
CA GLY A 257 5.89 7.07 -6.92
C GLY A 257 5.10 7.41 -5.64
N VAL A 258 4.04 8.20 -5.82
CA VAL A 258 3.15 8.61 -4.73
C VAL A 258 1.77 7.98 -4.89
N THR A 259 1.25 7.43 -3.79
CA THR A 259 -0.12 6.91 -3.70
C THR A 259 -0.87 7.64 -2.59
N LEU A 260 -2.09 8.09 -2.88
CA LEU A 260 -3.02 8.66 -1.91
C LEU A 260 -4.13 7.65 -1.61
N VAL A 261 -4.57 7.61 -0.36
CA VAL A 261 -5.63 6.72 0.14
C VAL A 261 -6.62 7.51 0.95
N ASP A 262 -7.89 7.47 0.58
CA ASP A 262 -8.98 7.90 1.46
C ASP A 262 -9.11 6.87 2.59
N ALA A 263 -8.68 7.22 3.81
CA ALA A 263 -8.53 6.28 4.91
C ALA A 263 -9.86 5.72 5.41
N GLY A 264 -10.96 6.45 5.20
CA GLY A 264 -12.32 6.04 5.58
C GLY A 264 -13.02 5.19 4.54
N ARG A 265 -12.61 5.27 3.27
CA ARG A 265 -13.21 4.53 2.14
C ARG A 265 -12.31 3.45 1.55
N ASP A 266 -11.07 3.33 2.03
CA ASP A 266 -10.02 2.49 1.45
C ASP A 266 -9.94 2.67 -0.08
N HIS A 267 -10.10 3.92 -0.56
CA HIS A 267 -10.02 4.26 -1.99
C HIS A 267 -8.63 4.80 -2.31
N TRP A 268 -7.95 4.16 -3.27
CA TRP A 268 -6.53 4.38 -3.56
C TRP A 268 -6.33 5.06 -4.91
N GLN A 269 -5.38 6.00 -4.99
CA GLN A 269 -5.10 6.79 -6.18
C GLN A 269 -3.60 7.06 -6.34
N GLN A 270 -3.01 6.73 -7.49
CA GLN A 270 -1.59 6.98 -7.76
C GLN A 270 -1.39 8.31 -8.52
N LEU A 271 -0.47 9.15 -8.06
CA LEU A 271 -0.28 10.50 -8.62
C LEU A 271 0.39 10.54 -9.99
N ASN A 272 1.29 9.60 -10.31
CA ASN A 272 1.98 9.55 -11.61
C ASN A 272 0.99 9.58 -12.79
N LYS A 273 -0.23 9.05 -12.59
CA LYS A 273 -1.30 8.97 -13.59
C LYS A 273 -2.15 10.23 -13.72
N LEU A 274 -2.29 11.00 -12.63
CA LEU A 274 -3.10 12.23 -12.63
C LEU A 274 -2.44 13.35 -13.44
N PHE A 275 -1.11 13.37 -13.47
CA PHE A 275 -0.34 14.49 -14.02
C PHE A 275 0.67 14.05 -15.10
N ASN A 276 0.59 12.80 -15.57
CA ASN A 276 1.54 12.21 -16.53
C ASN A 276 3.01 12.42 -16.09
N LEU A 277 3.27 12.24 -14.80
CA LEU A 277 4.57 12.46 -14.17
C LEU A 277 5.34 11.15 -14.07
N ASP A 278 6.58 11.16 -14.53
CA ASP A 278 7.52 10.11 -14.22
C ASP A 278 8.26 10.44 -12.92
N LEU A 279 7.75 9.90 -11.81
CA LEU A 279 8.38 10.04 -10.48
C LEU A 279 9.47 8.99 -10.22
N THR A 280 9.68 8.02 -11.11
CA THR A 280 10.61 6.89 -10.87
C THR A 280 12.08 7.31 -10.86
N GLY A 281 12.40 8.44 -11.49
CA GLY A 281 13.75 9.02 -11.51
C GLY A 281 14.10 9.88 -10.30
N TYR A 282 13.19 10.04 -9.33
CA TYR A 282 13.35 10.87 -8.14
C TYR A 282 13.38 10.01 -6.88
N SER A 283 14.16 10.43 -5.89
CA SER A 283 14.06 9.91 -4.52
C SER A 283 12.99 10.71 -3.78
N LEU A 284 11.86 10.07 -3.47
CA LEU A 284 10.70 10.71 -2.85
C LEU A 284 10.80 10.67 -1.33
N ASN A 285 11.21 11.80 -0.74
CA ASN A 285 11.57 11.86 0.68
C ASN A 285 10.41 12.30 1.57
N CYS A 286 9.53 13.18 1.08
CA CYS A 286 8.43 13.70 1.89
C CYS A 286 7.24 14.18 1.07
N LEU A 287 6.09 14.27 1.72
CA LEU A 287 4.84 14.70 1.12
C LEU A 287 4.09 15.64 2.07
N ALA A 288 3.53 16.72 1.54
CA ALA A 288 2.55 17.54 2.25
C ALA A 288 1.43 17.91 1.30
N PHE A 289 0.18 17.82 1.74
CA PHE A 289 -0.96 18.01 0.85
C PHE A 289 -2.21 18.46 1.60
N ASP A 290 -3.09 19.09 0.83
CA ASP A 290 -4.46 19.41 1.21
C ASP A 290 -5.41 19.08 0.05
N ASP A 291 -6.66 19.51 0.15
CA ASP A 291 -7.68 19.28 -0.88
C ASP A 291 -7.38 19.99 -2.22
N LYS A 292 -6.42 20.92 -2.25
CA LYS A 292 -6.13 21.78 -3.41
C LYS A 292 -4.75 21.54 -4.00
N LYS A 293 -3.75 21.23 -3.19
CA LYS A 293 -2.34 21.15 -3.56
C LYS A 293 -1.67 19.94 -2.95
N ILE A 294 -0.72 19.38 -3.69
CA ILE A 294 0.15 18.31 -3.27
C ILE A 294 1.58 18.78 -3.52
N PHE A 295 2.40 18.73 -2.48
CA PHE A 295 3.82 19.05 -2.50
C PHE A 295 4.60 17.76 -2.27
N ILE A 296 5.43 17.39 -3.23
CA ILE A 296 6.27 16.19 -3.18
C ILE A 296 7.72 16.65 -3.04
N GLY A 297 8.32 16.42 -1.89
CA GLY A 297 9.74 16.72 -1.66
C GLY A 297 10.62 15.60 -2.19
N THR A 298 11.63 15.96 -2.97
CA THR A 298 12.52 15.03 -3.67
C THR A 298 14.00 15.34 -3.40
N ASP A 299 14.91 14.55 -3.96
CA ASP A 299 16.34 14.85 -4.05
C ASP A 299 16.68 16.02 -5.01
N ARG A 300 15.70 16.52 -5.77
CA ARG A 300 15.86 17.54 -6.82
C ARG A 300 14.85 18.68 -6.72
N GLY A 301 14.47 19.02 -5.50
CA GLY A 301 13.53 20.09 -5.17
C GLY A 301 12.14 19.57 -4.80
N ILE A 302 11.15 20.45 -4.87
CA ILE A 302 9.75 20.15 -4.59
C ILE A 302 8.98 20.13 -5.90
N ILE A 303 8.24 19.05 -6.14
CA ILE A 303 7.23 19.00 -7.19
C ILE A 303 5.90 19.47 -6.59
N VAL A 304 5.33 20.51 -7.19
CA VAL A 304 4.08 21.13 -6.77
C VAL A 304 2.99 20.79 -7.77
N LEU A 305 1.95 20.11 -7.29
CA LEU A 305 0.78 19.72 -8.04
C LEU A 305 -0.42 20.47 -7.49
N LYS A 306 -1.20 21.08 -8.36
CA LYS A 306 -2.47 21.69 -8.00
C LYS A 306 -3.58 20.87 -8.62
N ARG A 307 -4.55 20.45 -7.79
CA ARG A 307 -5.67 19.63 -8.27
C ARG A 307 -6.46 20.41 -9.33
N GLY A 308 -6.61 19.80 -10.50
CA GLY A 308 -7.27 20.40 -11.67
C GLY A 308 -6.32 21.08 -12.66
N ASP A 309 -5.02 21.16 -12.38
CA ASP A 309 -4.03 21.64 -13.34
C ASP A 309 -3.45 20.44 -14.13
N ASP A 310 -3.16 20.65 -15.42
CA ASP A 310 -2.61 19.59 -16.30
C ASP A 310 -1.11 19.35 -16.13
N PHE A 311 -0.41 20.25 -15.43
CA PHE A 311 1.06 20.25 -15.34
C PHE A 311 1.54 20.48 -13.91
N ALA A 312 2.68 19.87 -13.58
CA ALA A 312 3.40 20.13 -12.35
C ALA A 312 4.31 21.36 -12.48
N SER A 313 4.49 22.09 -11.38
CA SER A 313 5.56 23.08 -11.23
C SER A 313 6.61 22.60 -10.25
N THR A 314 7.81 23.18 -10.27
CA THR A 314 8.91 22.80 -9.37
C THR A 314 9.40 23.99 -8.56
N LEU A 315 9.87 23.72 -7.34
CA LEU A 315 10.65 24.65 -6.53
C LEU A 315 12.03 24.05 -6.29
N THR A 316 13.07 24.83 -6.57
CA THR A 316 14.48 24.43 -6.47
C THR A 316 15.28 25.50 -5.73
N ARG A 317 16.58 25.31 -5.60
CA ARG A 317 17.51 26.35 -5.13
C ARG A 317 17.45 27.65 -5.94
N TYR A 318 17.11 27.58 -7.23
CA TYR A 318 16.93 28.77 -8.07
C TYR A 318 15.68 29.59 -7.69
N ASP A 319 14.75 28.94 -6.99
CA ASP A 319 13.52 29.54 -6.46
C ASP A 319 13.68 29.97 -4.98
N GLY A 320 14.88 29.79 -4.41
CA GLY A 320 15.22 30.21 -3.05
C GLY A 320 15.28 29.11 -2.00
N LEU A 321 15.19 27.83 -2.40
CA LEU A 321 15.48 26.73 -1.47
C LEU A 321 16.98 26.75 -1.08
N PRO A 322 17.32 26.43 0.18
CA PRO A 322 18.71 26.34 0.62
C PRO A 322 19.44 25.12 0.02
N ASP A 323 18.71 24.03 -0.25
CA ASP A 323 19.21 22.86 -0.97
C ASP A 323 18.09 22.21 -1.78
N ASP A 324 18.46 21.50 -2.85
CA ASP A 324 17.50 20.75 -3.67
C ASP A 324 17.07 19.44 -2.99
N ALA A 325 17.84 18.88 -2.04
CA ALA A 325 17.40 17.69 -1.33
C ALA A 325 16.45 18.05 -0.18
N VAL A 326 15.17 17.94 -0.47
CA VAL A 326 14.08 18.20 0.46
C VAL A 326 13.87 16.97 1.33
N THR A 327 13.87 17.16 2.65
CA THR A 327 13.82 16.07 3.63
C THR A 327 12.54 16.07 4.45
N ALA A 328 11.91 17.22 4.65
CA ALA A 328 10.65 17.34 5.38
C ALA A 328 9.77 18.45 4.80
N LEU A 329 8.45 18.25 4.83
CA LEU A 329 7.46 19.25 4.45
C LEU A 329 6.37 19.31 5.50
N LEU A 330 5.93 20.52 5.84
CA LEU A 330 4.79 20.75 6.71
C LEU A 330 3.90 21.84 6.11
N LEU A 331 2.73 21.43 5.64
CA LEU A 331 1.73 22.34 5.08
C LEU A 331 0.76 22.78 6.18
N GLN A 332 0.63 24.08 6.36
CA GLN A 332 -0.36 24.67 7.26
C GLN A 332 -1.03 25.87 6.60
N SER A 333 -2.31 25.72 6.26
CA SER A 333 -3.08 26.74 5.53
C SER A 333 -2.35 27.18 4.26
N ASP A 334 -1.79 28.38 4.24
CA ASP A 334 -1.10 28.95 3.07
C ASP A 334 0.42 29.00 3.23
N THR A 335 0.97 28.31 4.22
CA THR A 335 2.41 28.26 4.48
C THR A 335 2.90 26.83 4.34
N LEU A 336 3.91 26.65 3.48
CA LEU A 336 4.68 25.42 3.39
C LEU A 336 6.02 25.64 4.09
N TRP A 337 6.21 24.97 5.21
CA TRP A 337 7.52 24.88 5.86
C TRP A 337 8.30 23.76 5.18
N ILE A 338 9.57 24.03 4.88
CA ILE A 338 10.43 23.16 4.09
C ILE A 338 11.68 22.85 4.90
N GLY A 339 11.98 21.57 5.08
CA GLY A 339 13.24 21.09 5.60
C GLY A 339 14.10 20.58 4.45
N THR A 340 15.39 20.92 4.46
CA THR A 340 16.39 20.40 3.50
C THR A 340 17.59 19.81 4.24
N ARG A 341 18.55 19.26 3.49
CA ARG A 341 19.84 18.82 4.05
C ARG A 341 20.74 19.95 4.55
N TYR A 342 20.60 21.15 3.99
CA TYR A 342 21.36 22.35 4.37
C TYR A 342 20.46 23.38 5.06
N GLY A 343 19.68 22.91 6.03
CA GLY A 343 18.84 23.75 6.86
C GLY A 343 17.40 23.91 6.37
N PRO A 344 16.60 24.64 7.15
CA PRO A 344 15.18 24.89 6.89
C PRO A 344 14.94 26.10 5.96
N ALA A 345 13.75 26.14 5.36
CA ALA A 345 13.24 27.23 4.54
C ALA A 345 11.73 27.39 4.69
N VAL A 346 11.23 28.55 4.26
CA VAL A 346 9.79 28.86 4.27
C VAL A 346 9.33 29.22 2.88
N TYR A 347 8.19 28.68 2.49
CA TYR A 347 7.50 29.05 1.26
C TYR A 347 6.06 29.50 1.54
N LEU A 348 5.76 30.75 1.22
CA LEU A 348 4.43 31.35 1.38
C LEU A 348 3.61 31.17 0.09
N ILE A 349 2.65 30.24 0.13
CA ILE A 349 1.91 29.75 -1.03
C ILE A 349 1.05 30.84 -1.67
N LYS A 350 0.41 31.71 -0.88
CA LYS A 350 -0.48 32.78 -1.39
C LYS A 350 0.25 34.01 -1.90
N ALA A 351 1.45 34.28 -1.41
CA ALA A 351 2.18 35.51 -1.74
C ALA A 351 3.00 35.39 -3.03
N GLY A 352 3.10 34.19 -3.64
CA GLY A 352 3.97 33.95 -4.79
C GLY A 352 5.44 34.31 -4.52
N ARG A 353 5.83 34.39 -3.23
CA ARG A 353 7.17 34.76 -2.82
C ARG A 353 8.11 33.58 -3.04
N LYS A 354 9.35 33.89 -3.41
CA LYS A 354 10.45 32.92 -3.45
C LYS A 354 10.61 32.27 -2.07
N ALA A 355 11.10 31.04 -2.05
CA ALA A 355 11.48 30.43 -0.78
C ALA A 355 12.57 31.30 -0.11
N GLU A 356 12.46 31.51 1.18
CA GLU A 356 13.44 32.25 1.97
C GLU A 356 14.21 31.24 2.84
N SER A 357 15.50 31.07 2.57
CA SER A 357 16.43 30.30 3.38
C SER A 357 16.74 31.04 4.69
N TRP A 358 16.95 30.31 5.78
CA TRP A 358 17.42 30.91 7.03
C TRP A 358 18.93 30.83 7.15
N GLU A 359 19.57 31.98 7.36
CA GLU A 359 21.02 32.07 7.57
C GLU A 359 21.44 31.46 8.93
N GLY A 360 22.60 30.80 8.96
CA GLY A 360 23.23 30.25 10.16
C GLY A 360 22.75 28.86 10.59
N GLN A 361 21.95 28.18 9.76
CA GLN A 361 21.44 26.82 10.00
C GLN A 361 21.87 25.82 8.90
N GLU A 362 22.86 26.18 8.09
CA GLU A 362 23.25 25.47 6.87
C GLU A 362 23.88 24.10 7.17
N ASP A 363 24.27 23.82 8.41
CA ASP A 363 24.90 22.58 8.85
C ASP A 363 23.94 21.57 9.48
N ARG A 364 22.62 21.85 9.43
CA ARG A 364 21.57 21.02 10.04
C ARG A 364 20.68 20.38 8.98
N THR A 365 20.63 19.06 8.97
CA THR A 365 19.59 18.33 8.22
C THR A 365 18.30 18.33 9.03
N ILE A 366 17.18 18.68 8.40
CA ILE A 366 15.86 18.63 9.05
C ILE A 366 15.25 17.24 8.85
N HIS A 367 14.93 16.54 9.93
CA HIS A 367 14.32 15.20 9.88
C HIS A 367 12.79 15.25 9.92
N GLN A 368 12.23 16.05 10.83
CA GLN A 368 10.78 16.18 11.00
C GLN A 368 10.43 17.56 11.53
N MET A 369 9.22 18.01 11.23
CA MET A 369 8.68 19.27 11.71
C MET A 369 7.31 19.05 12.33
N ALA A 370 7.03 19.76 13.41
CA ALA A 370 5.71 19.86 14.01
C ALA A 370 5.45 21.32 14.36
N ALA A 371 4.19 21.76 14.35
CA ALA A 371 3.87 23.15 14.69
C ALA A 371 2.55 23.25 15.42
N ASP A 372 2.44 24.27 16.27
CA ASP A 372 1.19 24.74 16.82
C ASP A 372 0.84 26.13 16.25
N GLN A 373 -0.04 26.87 16.92
CA GLN A 373 -0.45 28.21 16.50
C GLN A 373 0.67 29.26 16.55
N ARG A 374 1.69 29.10 17.41
CA ARG A 374 2.75 30.08 17.65
C ARG A 374 4.13 29.57 17.26
N PHE A 375 4.46 28.33 17.57
CA PHE A 375 5.77 27.75 17.43
C PHE A 375 5.84 26.71 16.33
N LEU A 376 6.98 26.69 15.64
CA LEU A 376 7.44 25.62 14.78
C LEU A 376 8.58 24.90 15.48
N TYR A 377 8.50 23.58 15.53
CA TYR A 377 9.46 22.69 16.16
C TYR A 377 10.17 21.88 15.08
N LEU A 378 11.49 21.82 15.15
CA LEU A 378 12.33 21.11 14.18
C LEU A 378 13.16 20.04 14.89
N ALA A 379 13.01 18.80 14.43
CA ALA A 379 13.93 17.71 14.71
C ALA A 379 15.09 17.77 13.69
N THR A 380 16.33 17.88 14.16
CA THR A 380 17.50 18.06 13.28
C THR A 380 18.66 17.15 13.63
N SER A 381 19.61 17.03 12.70
CA SER A 381 20.86 16.29 12.91
C SER A 381 21.79 16.89 13.97
N ARG A 382 21.49 18.11 14.47
CA ARG A 382 22.28 18.83 15.49
C ARG A 382 21.35 19.63 16.42
N GLY A 383 20.43 18.92 17.06
CA GLY A 383 19.57 19.44 18.12
C GLY A 383 18.11 19.66 17.74
N GLY A 384 17.28 19.84 18.76
CA GLY A 384 15.89 20.27 18.63
C GLY A 384 15.78 21.80 18.61
N LEU A 385 15.10 22.36 17.62
CA LEU A 385 14.88 23.81 17.51
C LEU A 385 13.41 24.16 17.73
N MET A 386 13.18 25.27 18.43
CA MET A 386 11.86 25.91 18.56
C MET A 386 11.91 27.31 17.99
N LEU A 387 10.94 27.65 17.15
CA LEU A 387 10.91 28.89 16.39
C LEU A 387 9.58 29.60 16.61
N ASP A 388 9.60 30.89 16.91
CA ASP A 388 8.36 31.68 17.00
C ASP A 388 7.94 32.17 15.62
N ARG A 389 6.80 31.67 15.14
CA ARG A 389 6.24 31.97 13.82
C ARG A 389 5.69 33.40 13.72
N THR A 390 5.50 34.07 14.86
CA THR A 390 4.94 35.42 14.93
C THR A 390 6.00 36.52 15.00
N ASP A 391 7.24 36.17 15.36
CA ASP A 391 8.35 37.11 15.55
C ASP A 391 9.57 36.71 14.72
N SER A 392 9.52 37.02 13.42
CA SER A 392 10.64 36.86 12.47
C SER A 392 11.33 35.49 12.50
N LEU A 393 10.64 34.44 12.98
CA LEU A 393 11.17 33.08 13.11
C LEU A 393 12.39 32.99 14.03
N LYS A 394 12.41 33.83 15.08
CA LYS A 394 13.48 33.82 16.08
C LYS A 394 13.64 32.44 16.70
N ILE A 395 14.90 31.97 16.75
CA ILE A 395 15.26 30.72 17.42
C ILE A 395 15.18 30.90 18.92
N PHE A 396 14.32 30.11 19.54
CA PHE A 396 14.30 29.90 20.97
C PHE A 396 15.14 28.67 21.28
N ARG A 397 16.28 28.91 21.93
CA ARG A 397 16.92 27.84 22.69
C ARG A 397 16.08 27.60 23.93
N TYR A 398 15.84 26.32 24.22
CA TYR A 398 15.23 25.96 25.48
C TYR A 398 16.12 26.43 26.65
N ASP A 399 15.50 26.65 27.82
CA ASP A 399 16.18 27.24 28.97
C ASP A 399 17.33 26.35 29.51
N ALA A 400 18.04 26.82 30.54
CA ALA A 400 19.15 26.07 31.15
C ALA A 400 18.73 24.73 31.80
N SER A 401 17.41 24.46 31.95
CA SER A 401 16.89 23.18 32.47
C SER A 401 16.70 22.12 31.39
N SER A 402 16.99 22.47 30.13
CA SER A 402 16.85 21.57 28.99
C SER A 402 17.78 20.37 29.08
N PRO A 403 17.30 19.18 28.67
CA PRO A 403 18.15 18.02 28.50
C PRO A 403 19.34 18.34 27.59
N PRO A 404 20.59 18.06 27.98
CA PRO A 404 21.74 18.18 27.07
C PRO A 404 21.59 17.27 25.83
N GLU A 405 20.82 16.18 25.94
CA GLU A 405 20.50 15.28 24.83
C GLU A 405 19.66 15.96 23.73
N LEU A 406 19.06 17.12 24.03
CA LEU A 406 18.35 17.94 23.04
C LEU A 406 19.31 18.68 22.09
N ASP A 407 20.59 18.79 22.42
CA ASP A 407 21.61 19.39 21.56
C ASP A 407 22.22 18.37 20.56
N GLU A 408 21.89 17.08 20.73
CA GLU A 408 22.31 15.97 19.87
C GLU A 408 21.31 15.72 18.71
N GLU A 409 21.46 14.62 17.96
CA GLU A 409 20.53 14.28 16.88
C GLU A 409 19.11 14.01 17.40
N ILE A 410 18.13 14.73 16.84
CA ILE A 410 16.70 14.52 17.07
C ILE A 410 16.09 13.99 15.77
N LEU A 411 15.55 12.78 15.85
CA LEU A 411 14.95 12.06 14.72
C LEU A 411 13.52 12.48 14.44
N GLY A 412 12.76 12.84 15.48
CA GLY A 412 11.34 13.13 15.36
C GLY A 412 10.84 14.12 16.39
N VAL A 413 9.77 14.83 16.02
CA VAL A 413 9.09 15.78 16.90
C VAL A 413 7.58 15.75 16.66
N ALA A 414 6.79 15.82 17.72
CA ALA A 414 5.33 15.84 17.65
C ALA A 414 4.72 16.74 18.72
N VAL A 415 3.66 17.48 18.36
CA VAL A 415 2.88 18.31 19.29
C VAL A 415 1.62 17.55 19.71
N ASP A 416 1.36 17.51 21.01
CA ASP A 416 0.27 16.76 21.62
C ASP A 416 -0.34 17.52 22.81
N GLY A 417 -1.36 18.34 22.53
CA GLY A 417 -1.99 19.18 23.55
C GLY A 417 -0.98 20.17 24.16
N ALA A 418 -0.72 20.10 25.47
CA ALA A 418 0.28 20.94 26.12
C ALA A 418 1.73 20.45 25.93
N TRP A 419 1.90 19.21 25.46
CA TRP A 419 3.19 18.54 25.39
C TRP A 419 3.83 18.67 24.01
N VAL A 420 5.16 18.68 23.98
CA VAL A 420 5.96 18.45 22.77
C VAL A 420 6.85 17.25 23.01
N TRP A 421 6.73 16.25 22.16
CA TRP A 421 7.52 15.02 22.19
C TRP A 421 8.73 15.16 21.27
N TRP A 422 9.89 14.74 21.76
CA TRP A 422 11.18 14.75 21.07
C TRP A 422 11.75 13.35 21.07
N LEU A 423 12.02 12.81 19.89
CA LEU A 423 12.58 11.48 19.71
C LEU A 423 14.06 11.59 19.34
N ALA A 424 14.94 11.17 20.23
CA ALA A 424 16.35 10.93 19.96
C ALA A 424 16.60 9.40 19.78
N PRO A 425 17.75 8.97 19.24
CA PRO A 425 17.99 7.55 18.90
C PRO A 425 17.73 6.53 20.02
N ASP A 426 18.08 6.87 21.27
CA ASP A 426 17.95 6.01 22.45
C ASP A 426 17.13 6.63 23.59
N LEU A 427 16.47 7.77 23.34
CA LEU A 427 15.76 8.54 24.35
C LEU A 427 14.53 9.22 23.76
N LEU A 428 13.38 9.02 24.40
CA LEU A 428 12.20 9.85 24.16
C LEU A 428 12.11 10.90 25.28
N MET A 429 11.87 12.15 24.90
CA MET A 429 11.67 13.25 25.84
C MET A 429 10.32 13.91 25.59
N ARG A 430 9.71 14.48 26.62
CA ARG A 430 8.56 15.37 26.47
C ARG A 430 8.73 16.64 27.27
N TYR A 431 8.23 17.72 26.71
CA TYR A 431 8.26 19.04 27.31
C TYR A 431 6.86 19.55 27.59
N ASP A 432 6.56 19.85 28.85
CA ASP A 432 5.32 20.50 29.27
C ASP A 432 5.44 22.00 28.99
N ARG A 433 4.72 22.49 27.98
CA ARG A 433 4.76 23.92 27.62
C ARG A 433 4.03 24.82 28.62
N LYS A 434 3.20 24.25 29.49
CA LYS A 434 2.45 24.99 30.50
C LYS A 434 3.28 25.16 31.77
N ASN A 435 3.97 24.10 32.18
CA ASN A 435 4.72 24.06 33.43
C ASN A 435 6.25 24.19 33.25
N PHE A 436 6.73 24.19 32.00
CA PHE A 436 8.15 24.26 31.63
C PHE A 436 8.96 23.09 32.23
N VAL A 437 8.37 21.89 32.23
CA VAL A 437 8.97 20.68 32.82
C VAL A 437 9.36 19.69 31.73
N TRP A 438 10.53 19.08 31.90
CA TRP A 438 11.01 18.00 31.04
C TRP A 438 10.82 16.64 31.70
N GLU A 439 10.39 15.67 30.90
CA GLU A 439 10.38 14.26 31.28
C GLU A 439 11.12 13.42 30.25
N LYS A 440 11.80 12.39 30.74
CA LYS A 440 12.70 11.52 29.97
C LYS A 440 12.27 10.07 30.08
N TYR A 441 12.26 9.39 28.95
CA TYR A 441 11.99 7.97 28.82
C TYR A 441 13.14 7.31 28.06
N PRO A 442 14.20 6.89 28.77
CA PRO A 442 15.29 6.13 28.16
C PRO A 442 14.73 4.87 27.52
N ARG A 443 15.24 4.49 26.34
CA ARG A 443 14.83 3.22 25.71
C ARG A 443 15.01 2.06 26.69
N ALA A 444 16.21 1.96 27.27
CA ALA A 444 16.51 0.98 28.32
C ALA A 444 15.60 1.22 29.53
N GLY A 445 14.76 0.23 29.85
CA GLY A 445 13.82 0.27 30.96
C GLY A 445 12.37 0.59 30.59
N ASN A 446 12.11 1.14 29.38
CA ASN A 446 10.75 1.41 28.91
C ASN A 446 10.31 0.42 27.82
N TYR A 447 11.14 0.20 26.80
CA TYR A 447 10.81 -0.71 25.70
C TYR A 447 12.06 -1.35 25.10
N ASN A 448 11.93 -2.59 24.63
CA ASN A 448 13.03 -3.33 24.01
C ASN A 448 12.71 -3.64 22.55
N ALA A 449 12.96 -2.69 21.66
CA ALA A 449 12.57 -2.78 20.24
C ALA A 449 13.63 -2.24 19.27
N GLY A 450 14.93 -2.26 19.58
CA GLY A 450 15.95 -1.73 18.66
C GLY A 450 16.01 -0.19 18.60
N ARG A 451 16.66 0.37 17.58
CA ARG A 451 16.89 1.82 17.41
C ARG A 451 15.63 2.51 16.91
N ALA A 452 15.28 3.66 17.48
CA ALA A 452 14.16 4.46 17.00
C ALA A 452 14.45 5.05 15.60
N LEU A 453 13.40 5.14 14.77
CA LEU A 453 13.49 5.64 13.39
C LEU A 453 12.46 6.73 13.09
N CYS A 454 11.23 6.61 13.62
CA CYS A 454 10.16 7.58 13.36
C CYS A 454 9.18 7.69 14.53
N LEU A 455 8.42 8.79 14.55
CA LEU A 455 7.47 9.13 15.60
C LEU A 455 6.10 9.49 15.01
N ALA A 456 5.04 8.97 15.60
CA ALA A 456 3.68 9.45 15.39
C ALA A 456 2.93 9.57 16.73
N VAL A 457 1.97 10.49 16.80
CA VAL A 457 1.14 10.70 17.99
C VAL A 457 -0.33 10.73 17.61
N ASP A 458 -1.16 10.19 18.50
CA ASP A 458 -2.61 10.35 18.49
C ASP A 458 -3.10 10.75 19.88
N ASP A 459 -4.41 10.94 20.05
CA ASP A 459 -5.03 11.39 21.30
C ASP A 459 -4.61 10.58 22.54
N ARG A 460 -4.42 9.25 22.41
CA ARG A 460 -4.15 8.34 23.55
C ARG A 460 -2.79 7.66 23.48
N ASN A 461 -2.16 7.63 22.32
CA ASN A 461 -0.93 6.87 22.13
C ASN A 461 0.15 7.71 21.47
N LEU A 462 1.37 7.34 21.82
CA LEU A 462 2.56 7.68 21.07
C LEU A 462 3.10 6.39 20.43
N TRP A 463 3.50 6.49 19.17
CA TRP A 463 4.01 5.39 18.38
C TRP A 463 5.44 5.68 17.95
N ILE A 464 6.33 4.71 18.16
CA ILE A 464 7.72 4.79 17.73
C ILE A 464 7.97 3.62 16.80
N GLY A 465 8.30 3.92 15.55
CA GLY A 465 8.80 2.93 14.61
C GLY A 465 10.28 2.72 14.85
N THR A 466 10.72 1.47 14.86
CA THR A 466 12.11 1.10 15.13
C THR A 466 12.64 0.13 14.07
N ASP A 467 13.92 -0.19 14.13
CA ASP A 467 14.51 -1.23 13.28
C ASP A 467 14.19 -2.67 13.74
N ALA A 468 13.49 -2.84 14.86
CA ALA A 468 13.15 -4.14 15.44
C ALA A 468 11.75 -4.16 16.10
N GLY A 469 10.78 -3.47 15.50
CA GLY A 469 9.35 -3.53 15.82
C GLY A 469 8.63 -2.17 15.77
N LEU A 470 7.41 -2.18 16.31
CA LEU A 470 6.62 -0.99 16.59
C LEU A 470 6.42 -0.87 18.09
N VAL A 471 6.74 0.30 18.65
CA VAL A 471 6.52 0.58 20.07
C VAL A 471 5.29 1.48 20.22
N ARG A 472 4.45 1.14 21.18
CA ARG A 472 3.29 1.94 21.61
C ARG A 472 3.47 2.33 23.06
N LEU A 473 3.37 3.63 23.34
CA LEU A 473 3.12 4.15 24.68
C LEU A 473 1.66 4.59 24.77
N ASN A 474 0.87 3.91 25.59
CA ASN A 474 -0.44 4.40 25.98
C ASN A 474 -0.24 5.50 27.04
N LYS A 475 -0.52 6.75 26.67
CA LYS A 475 -0.25 7.95 27.49
C LYS A 475 -1.06 7.97 28.78
N ASP A 476 -2.29 7.43 28.75
CA ASP A 476 -3.20 7.41 29.90
C ASP A 476 -2.76 6.41 30.98
N LYS A 477 -2.29 5.24 30.55
CA LYS A 477 -1.90 4.14 31.44
C LYS A 477 -0.40 4.11 31.74
N ASN A 478 0.38 4.94 31.06
CA ASN A 478 1.84 4.85 31.02
C ASN A 478 2.32 3.43 30.70
N LEU A 479 1.64 2.78 29.74
CA LEU A 479 1.89 1.38 29.39
C LEU A 479 2.63 1.31 28.05
N TRP A 480 3.79 0.67 28.08
CA TRP A 480 4.60 0.38 26.92
C TRP A 480 4.26 -0.99 26.34
N THR A 481 4.16 -1.09 25.02
CA THR A 481 3.91 -2.34 24.31
C THR A 481 4.77 -2.37 23.05
N VAL A 482 5.37 -3.52 22.76
CA VAL A 482 6.14 -3.75 21.54
C VAL A 482 5.37 -4.74 20.69
N TYR A 483 5.17 -4.40 19.41
CA TYR A 483 4.61 -5.26 18.40
C TYR A 483 5.69 -5.65 17.40
N ARG A 484 5.67 -6.91 16.98
CA ARG A 484 6.58 -7.49 16.00
C ARG A 484 5.80 -8.19 14.89
N LYS A 485 6.54 -8.76 13.93
CA LYS A 485 6.01 -9.57 12.84
C LYS A 485 5.12 -10.72 13.34
N GLU A 486 5.50 -11.32 14.46
CA GLU A 486 4.72 -12.37 15.14
C GLU A 486 3.37 -11.88 15.66
N ASP A 487 3.22 -10.58 15.94
CA ASP A 487 1.98 -9.98 16.43
C ASP A 487 1.05 -9.50 15.30
N GLY A 488 1.53 -9.45 14.06
CA GLY A 488 0.76 -9.00 12.89
C GLY A 488 1.39 -7.87 12.08
N LEU A 489 2.58 -7.37 12.45
CA LEU A 489 3.33 -6.48 11.57
C LEU A 489 3.79 -7.22 10.31
N LEU A 490 3.88 -6.51 9.20
CA LEU A 490 4.42 -7.09 7.98
C LEU A 490 5.95 -7.29 8.05
N ASN A 491 6.65 -6.38 8.74
CA ASN A 491 8.09 -6.39 9.00
C ASN A 491 8.37 -5.64 10.30
N ASP A 492 9.45 -6.02 10.99
CA ASP A 492 9.95 -5.36 12.20
C ASP A 492 10.70 -4.07 11.90
N TYR A 493 11.15 -3.86 10.65
CA TYR A 493 11.80 -2.61 10.23
C TYR A 493 10.75 -1.55 9.86
N VAL A 494 10.40 -0.71 10.84
CA VAL A 494 9.36 0.33 10.73
C VAL A 494 9.98 1.71 10.51
N THR A 495 9.89 2.20 9.29
CA THR A 495 10.53 3.45 8.86
C THR A 495 9.59 4.66 8.82
N SER A 496 8.28 4.43 8.76
CA SER A 496 7.30 5.51 8.66
C SER A 496 5.98 5.16 9.34
N LEU A 497 5.34 6.19 9.89
CA LEU A 497 4.09 6.08 10.63
C LEU A 497 3.16 7.24 10.28
N ALA A 498 1.88 6.95 10.13
CA ALA A 498 0.84 7.97 10.06
C ALA A 498 -0.40 7.52 10.85
N SER A 499 -0.80 8.32 11.83
CA SER A 499 -2.04 8.09 12.58
C SER A 499 -3.15 8.96 12.00
N VAL A 500 -4.24 8.33 11.57
CA VAL A 500 -5.41 9.02 11.03
C VAL A 500 -6.68 8.22 11.31
N ASP A 501 -7.75 8.90 11.68
CA ASP A 501 -9.10 8.34 11.88
C ASP A 501 -9.17 7.08 12.78
N GLY A 502 -8.31 7.04 13.81
CA GLY A 502 -8.24 5.93 14.77
C GLY A 502 -7.60 4.65 14.21
N ALA A 503 -6.83 4.77 13.12
CA ALA A 503 -6.01 3.73 12.53
C ALA A 503 -4.56 4.19 12.35
N LEU A 504 -3.62 3.26 12.50
CA LEU A 504 -2.19 3.55 12.42
C LEU A 504 -1.70 2.88 11.16
N TRP A 505 -1.21 3.68 10.24
CA TRP A 505 -0.56 3.24 9.03
C TRP A 505 0.94 3.13 9.31
N ILE A 506 1.50 1.98 8.97
CA ILE A 506 2.85 1.56 9.37
C ILE A 506 3.58 1.12 8.10
N GLY A 507 4.57 1.90 7.69
CA GLY A 507 5.37 1.64 6.49
C GLY A 507 6.73 1.05 6.84
N GLY A 508 7.21 0.18 5.96
CA GLY A 508 8.55 -0.41 6.02
C GLY A 508 9.02 -0.91 4.66
N GLU A 509 10.12 -1.66 4.66
CA GLU A 509 10.79 -2.14 3.44
C GLU A 509 10.00 -3.18 2.62
N THR A 510 8.94 -3.75 3.18
CA THR A 510 8.16 -4.84 2.56
C THR A 510 6.69 -4.49 2.36
N GLY A 511 6.31 -3.24 2.61
CA GLY A 511 4.98 -2.72 2.37
C GLY A 511 4.40 -1.97 3.56
N LEU A 512 3.09 -2.10 3.74
CA LEU A 512 2.29 -1.29 4.64
C LEU A 512 1.44 -2.18 5.56
N THR A 513 1.29 -1.79 6.82
CA THR A 513 0.37 -2.40 7.77
C THR A 513 -0.56 -1.33 8.32
N LYS A 514 -1.88 -1.60 8.42
CA LYS A 514 -2.88 -0.75 9.07
C LYS A 514 -3.31 -1.43 10.36
N PHE A 515 -3.21 -0.73 11.48
CA PHE A 515 -3.50 -1.25 12.81
C PHE A 515 -4.64 -0.48 13.46
N PHE A 516 -5.65 -1.21 13.95
CA PHE A 516 -6.75 -0.65 14.74
C PHE A 516 -6.55 -1.00 16.21
N TRP A 517 -6.51 0.01 17.09
CA TRP A 517 -6.10 -0.17 18.50
C TRP A 517 -7.18 0.15 19.54
N LYS A 518 -8.44 0.35 19.10
CA LYS A 518 -9.54 0.90 19.91
C LYS A 518 -9.73 0.21 21.25
#